data_AF-A0A4R1KDI4-F1
#
_entry.id   AF-A0A4R1KDI4-F1
#
_cell.length_a   1.000
_cell.length_b   1.000
_cell.length_c   1.000
_cell.angle_alpha   90.00
_cell.angle_beta   90.00
_cell.angle_gamma   90.00
#
_symmetry.space_group_name_H-M   'P 1'
#
loop_
_entity.id
_entity.type
_entity.pdbx_description
1 polymer ?
#
loop_
_entity_poly.entity_id
_entity_poly.type
_entity_poly.pdbx_seq_one_letter_code
_entity_poly.pdbx_strand_id
1 'polypeptide(L)'
;MYTLGLSVAISTVLSLILYFLTYSIFWPIFLFLVSVLGINFLVGKKFMTKLTDHFKLVEKDLTAGRSEKAIERLKEAYPFGKWQFFVKEQIDAQIGIILYTAQKFDEAEAYLKNGFSRNWMSMAMLAALRFKAGEFDKCYTIMDKAIKGSPKQGFLYSLYAFFLLENGNVDKAVVILSKGADKNPLDDKLQSAMEAVKNGKKLKMQNYGNLWLQMHLGAKLPQGAKPYQQFLANQRMGKRR
;
A
#
# COMPACT_ATOMS: atom_id res chain seq x y z
N MET A 1 -14.22 -15.55 -7.52
CA MET A 1 -14.85 -14.25 -7.23
C MET A 1 -16.35 -14.38 -7.40
N TYR A 2 -17.11 -14.29 -6.30
CA TYR A 2 -18.56 -14.44 -6.37
C TYR A 2 -19.24 -13.36 -7.22
N THR A 3 -18.68 -12.14 -7.29
CA THR A 3 -19.26 -11.07 -8.11
C THR A 3 -19.16 -11.37 -9.61
N LEU A 4 -18.04 -11.95 -10.06
CA LEU A 4 -17.84 -12.33 -11.46
C LEU A 4 -18.74 -13.51 -11.85
N GLY A 5 -18.87 -14.50 -10.97
CA GLY A 5 -19.77 -15.63 -11.21
C GLY A 5 -21.23 -15.19 -11.30
N LEU A 6 -21.67 -14.32 -10.38
CA LEU A 6 -23.01 -13.77 -10.38
C LEU A 6 -23.28 -12.88 -11.61
N SER A 7 -22.31 -12.04 -12.01
CA SER A 7 -22.47 -11.18 -13.18
C SER A 7 -22.56 -11.97 -14.47
N VAL A 8 -21.76 -13.03 -14.62
CA VAL A 8 -21.84 -13.95 -15.77
C VAL A 8 -23.19 -14.65 -15.80
N ALA A 9 -23.64 -15.24 -14.69
CA ALA A 9 -24.92 -15.96 -14.64
C ALA A 9 -26.11 -15.06 -15.02
N ILE A 10 -26.21 -13.86 -14.43
CA ILE A 10 -27.30 -12.92 -14.74
C ILE A 10 -27.21 -12.46 -16.20
N SER A 11 -26.01 -12.16 -16.70
CA SER A 11 -25.84 -11.70 -18.08
C SER A 11 -26.15 -12.77 -19.10
N THR A 12 -25.83 -14.04 -18.80
CA THR A 12 -26.21 -15.18 -19.65
C THR A 12 -27.73 -15.29 -19.77
N VAL A 13 -28.47 -15.19 -18.66
CA VAL A 13 -29.93 -15.24 -18.67
C VAL A 13 -30.51 -14.09 -19.50
N LEU A 14 -30.03 -12.86 -19.29
CA LEU A 14 -30.47 -11.68 -20.06
C LEU A 14 -30.19 -11.83 -21.56
N SER A 15 -29.01 -12.36 -21.90
CA SER A 15 -28.60 -12.60 -23.29
C SER A 15 -29.46 -13.67 -23.97
N LEU A 16 -29.74 -14.79 -23.29
CA LEU A 16 -30.61 -15.85 -23.81
C LEU A 16 -32.04 -15.36 -24.03
N ILE A 17 -32.60 -14.58 -23.10
CA ILE A 17 -33.93 -13.96 -23.26
C ILE A 17 -33.95 -13.08 -24.52
N LEU A 18 -32.92 -12.25 -24.71
CA LEU A 18 -32.85 -11.39 -25.88
C LEU A 18 -32.69 -12.18 -27.20
N TYR A 19 -31.95 -13.30 -27.17
CA TYR A 19 -31.81 -14.19 -28.32
C TYR A 19 -33.14 -14.77 -28.76
N PHE A 20 -33.94 -15.31 -27.83
CA PHE A 20 -35.26 -15.87 -28.14
C PHE A 20 -36.28 -14.80 -28.61
N LEU A 21 -36.08 -13.53 -28.25
CA LEU A 21 -36.94 -12.42 -28.70
C LEU A 21 -36.57 -11.88 -30.09
N THR A 22 -35.28 -11.83 -30.42
CA THR A 22 -34.79 -11.10 -31.60
C THR A 22 -34.28 -12.01 -32.72
N TYR A 23 -34.01 -13.30 -32.43
CA TYR A 23 -33.35 -14.27 -33.32
C TYR A 23 -32.02 -13.77 -33.93
N SER A 24 -31.48 -12.67 -33.42
CA SER A 24 -30.20 -12.09 -33.83
C SER A 24 -29.12 -12.56 -32.87
N ILE A 25 -27.93 -12.85 -33.39
CA ILE A 25 -26.79 -13.29 -32.58
C ILE A 25 -25.99 -12.08 -32.04
N PHE A 26 -26.00 -10.96 -32.76
CA PHE A 26 -25.18 -9.80 -32.42
C PHE A 26 -25.65 -9.11 -31.12
N TRP A 27 -26.94 -8.80 -31.01
CA TRP A 27 -27.50 -8.07 -29.87
C TRP A 27 -27.38 -8.81 -28.53
N PRO A 28 -27.63 -10.13 -28.45
CA PRO A 28 -27.38 -10.92 -27.23
C PRO A 28 -25.92 -10.92 -26.78
N ILE A 29 -24.96 -11.02 -27.70
CA ILE A 29 -23.53 -11.01 -27.36
C ILE A 29 -23.12 -9.63 -26.84
N PHE A 30 -23.56 -8.56 -27.51
CA PHE A 30 -23.31 -7.20 -27.07
C PHE A 30 -23.90 -6.94 -25.68
N LEU A 31 -25.17 -7.31 -25.46
CA LEU A 31 -25.83 -7.18 -24.16
C LEU A 31 -25.09 -7.98 -23.08
N PHE A 32 -24.68 -9.22 -23.37
CA PHE A 32 -23.92 -10.05 -22.44
C PHE A 32 -22.66 -9.34 -21.94
N LEU A 33 -21.82 -8.84 -22.85
CA LEU A 33 -20.56 -8.18 -22.49
C LEU A 33 -20.79 -6.92 -21.64
N VAL A 34 -21.75 -6.08 -22.05
CA VAL A 34 -22.08 -4.85 -21.32
C VAL A 34 -22.68 -5.16 -19.95
N SER A 35 -23.59 -6.14 -19.86
CA SER A 35 -24.22 -6.57 -18.61
C SER A 35 -23.20 -7.17 -17.63
N VAL A 36 -22.24 -7.99 -18.09
CA VAL A 36 -21.22 -8.59 -17.21
C VAL A 36 -20.38 -7.48 -16.56
N LEU A 37 -19.94 -6.50 -17.35
CA LEU A 37 -19.15 -5.37 -16.86
C LEU A 37 -19.97 -4.47 -15.93
N GLY A 38 -21.20 -4.11 -16.31
CA GLY A 38 -22.08 -3.26 -15.52
C GLY A 38 -22.46 -3.86 -14.17
N ILE A 39 -22.89 -5.13 -14.16
CA ILE A 39 -23.28 -5.83 -12.92
C ILE A 39 -22.07 -6.00 -12.01
N ASN A 40 -20.91 -6.41 -12.55
CA ASN A 40 -19.70 -6.57 -11.75
C ASN A 40 -19.24 -5.23 -11.15
N PHE A 41 -19.33 -4.13 -11.90
CA PHE A 41 -19.02 -2.79 -11.40
C PHE A 41 -19.97 -2.35 -10.27
N LEU A 42 -21.27 -2.54 -10.43
CA LEU A 42 -22.27 -2.13 -9.42
C LEU A 42 -22.14 -2.94 -8.13
N VAL A 43 -22.02 -4.26 -8.24
CA VAL A 43 -21.84 -5.15 -7.08
C VAL A 43 -20.49 -4.86 -6.42
N GLY A 44 -19.43 -4.67 -7.20
CA GLY A 44 -18.11 -4.27 -6.72
C GLY A 44 -18.15 -2.94 -5.97
N LYS A 45 -18.82 -1.91 -6.51
CA LYS A 45 -18.97 -0.60 -5.86
C LYS A 45 -19.68 -0.71 -4.51
N LYS A 46 -20.81 -1.43 -4.45
CA LYS A 46 -21.55 -1.66 -3.20
C LYS A 46 -20.70 -2.38 -2.16
N PHE A 47 -19.92 -3.35 -2.62
CA PHE A 47 -19.00 -4.11 -1.79
C PHE A 47 -17.88 -3.21 -1.22
N MET A 48 -17.27 -2.38 -2.09
CA MET A 48 -16.22 -1.43 -1.70
C MET A 48 -16.71 -0.39 -0.69
N THR A 49 -17.96 0.07 -0.77
CA THR A 49 -18.54 0.97 0.25
C THR A 49 -18.57 0.29 1.62
N LYS A 50 -19.05 -0.96 1.70
CA LYS A 50 -19.06 -1.72 2.96
C LYS A 50 -17.66 -1.92 3.53
N LEU A 51 -16.70 -2.27 2.67
CA LEU A 51 -15.30 -2.43 3.09
C LEU A 51 -14.72 -1.10 3.60
N THR A 52 -15.06 0.01 2.96
CA THR A 52 -14.63 1.35 3.37
C THR A 52 -15.19 1.72 4.75
N ASP A 53 -16.46 1.39 5.02
CA ASP A 53 -17.06 1.64 6.33
C ASP A 53 -16.42 0.78 7.42
N HIS A 54 -16.05 -0.47 7.08
CA HIS A 54 -15.27 -1.32 7.98
C HIS A 54 -13.89 -0.73 8.28
N PHE A 55 -13.20 -0.20 7.26
CA PHE A 55 -11.91 0.47 7.45
C PHE A 55 -12.01 1.77 8.27
N LYS A 56 -13.11 2.54 8.18
CA LYS A 56 -13.33 3.69 9.06
C LYS A 56 -13.43 3.28 10.53
N LEU A 57 -14.06 2.14 10.82
CA LEU A 57 -14.11 1.61 12.19
C LEU A 57 -12.74 1.16 12.68
N VAL A 58 -11.93 0.57 11.80
CA VAL A 58 -10.52 0.23 12.09
C VAL A 58 -9.72 1.50 12.40
N GLU A 59 -9.86 2.56 11.60
CA GLU A 59 -9.22 3.84 11.85
C GLU A 59 -9.66 4.47 13.19
N LYS A 60 -10.95 4.37 13.53
CA LYS A 60 -11.47 4.80 14.84
C LYS A 60 -10.85 4.00 15.99
N ASP A 61 -10.64 2.70 15.83
CA ASP A 61 -10.00 1.88 16.85
C ASP A 61 -8.50 2.19 16.97
N LEU A 62 -7.79 2.40 15.85
CA LEU A 62 -6.39 2.82 15.82
C LEU A 62 -6.17 4.19 16.46
N THR A 63 -7.01 5.18 16.13
CA THR A 63 -6.93 6.52 16.74
C THR A 63 -7.23 6.47 18.25
N ALA A 64 -8.05 5.52 18.70
CA ALA A 64 -8.29 5.26 20.11
C ALA A 64 -7.17 4.43 20.80
N GLY A 65 -6.10 4.06 20.08
CA GLY A 65 -5.00 3.25 20.60
C GLY A 65 -5.33 1.76 20.77
N ARG A 66 -6.46 1.30 20.24
CA ARG A 66 -6.95 -0.09 20.36
C ARG A 66 -6.48 -0.93 19.18
N SER A 67 -5.17 -1.10 19.07
CA SER A 67 -4.53 -1.78 17.94
C SER A 67 -4.92 -3.25 17.80
N GLU A 68 -5.08 -4.02 18.89
CA GLU A 68 -5.56 -5.41 18.80
C GLU A 68 -6.98 -5.47 18.23
N LYS A 69 -7.87 -4.61 18.70
CA LYS A 69 -9.26 -4.54 18.24
C LYS A 69 -9.35 -4.14 16.76
N ALA A 70 -8.50 -3.22 16.33
CA ALA A 70 -8.37 -2.83 14.93
C ALA A 70 -7.97 -4.04 14.05
N ILE A 71 -7.01 -4.85 14.51
CA ILE A 71 -6.59 -6.07 13.81
C ILE A 71 -7.70 -7.11 13.79
N GLU A 72 -8.38 -7.37 14.92
CA GLU A 72 -9.51 -8.30 14.98
C GLU A 72 -10.59 -7.91 13.97
N ARG A 73 -10.96 -6.63 13.94
CA ARG A 73 -11.91 -6.10 12.97
C ARG A 73 -11.42 -6.29 11.54
N LEU A 74 -10.15 -6.03 11.23
CA LEU A 74 -9.59 -6.33 9.91
C LEU A 74 -9.76 -7.81 9.52
N LYS A 75 -9.58 -8.73 10.48
CA LYS A 75 -9.75 -10.17 10.24
C LYS A 75 -11.21 -10.56 9.97
N GLU A 76 -12.19 -9.90 10.60
CA GLU A 76 -13.62 -10.09 10.31
C GLU A 76 -13.96 -9.81 8.83
N ALA A 77 -13.15 -8.98 8.16
CA ALA A 77 -13.31 -8.66 6.75
C ALA A 77 -12.73 -9.72 5.79
N TYR A 78 -12.05 -10.78 6.24
CA TYR A 78 -11.50 -11.78 5.32
C TYR A 78 -12.52 -12.49 4.41
N PRO A 79 -13.75 -12.82 4.84
CA PRO A 79 -14.75 -13.43 3.98
C PRO A 79 -15.06 -12.60 2.73
N PHE A 80 -14.82 -11.29 2.79
CA PHE A 80 -14.95 -10.37 1.67
C PHE A 80 -13.94 -10.60 0.54
N GLY A 81 -12.80 -11.21 0.84
CA GLY A 81 -11.81 -11.63 -0.18
C GLY A 81 -12.38 -12.61 -1.22
N LYS A 82 -13.47 -13.32 -0.91
CA LYS A 82 -14.16 -14.20 -1.88
C LYS A 82 -14.97 -13.40 -2.92
N TRP A 83 -15.32 -12.16 -2.60
CA TRP A 83 -16.16 -11.29 -3.41
C TRP A 83 -15.36 -10.37 -4.33
N GLN A 84 -14.21 -9.87 -3.89
CA GLN A 84 -13.40 -8.92 -4.68
C GLN A 84 -11.91 -9.25 -4.67
N PHE A 85 -11.27 -9.05 -5.83
CA PHE A 85 -9.84 -9.30 -6.01
C PHE A 85 -9.02 -8.41 -5.08
N PHE A 86 -7.91 -8.96 -4.60
CA PHE A 86 -6.91 -8.26 -3.79
C PHE A 86 -7.40 -7.77 -2.42
N VAL A 87 -8.66 -8.03 -2.03
CA VAL A 87 -9.19 -7.58 -0.73
C VAL A 87 -8.48 -8.30 0.42
N LYS A 88 -8.20 -9.60 0.29
CA LYS A 88 -7.45 -10.33 1.32
C LYS A 88 -6.04 -9.75 1.48
N GLU A 89 -5.35 -9.54 0.38
CA GLU A 89 -4.00 -8.99 0.33
C GLU A 89 -3.97 -7.53 0.85
N GLN A 90 -5.03 -6.77 0.60
CA GLN A 90 -5.19 -5.42 1.16
C GLN A 90 -5.38 -5.47 2.68
N ILE A 91 -6.18 -6.40 3.19
CA ILE A 91 -6.36 -6.61 4.63
C ILE A 91 -5.03 -7.04 5.27
N ASP A 92 -4.33 -8.01 4.68
CA ASP A 92 -3.03 -8.48 5.14
C ASP A 92 -2.01 -7.33 5.19
N ALA A 93 -1.95 -6.48 4.15
CA ALA A 93 -1.09 -5.30 4.14
C ALA A 93 -1.38 -4.34 5.32
N GLN A 94 -2.65 -4.08 5.61
CA GLN A 94 -3.03 -3.19 6.71
C GLN A 94 -2.71 -3.78 8.08
N ILE A 95 -2.99 -5.07 8.30
CA ILE A 95 -2.62 -5.76 9.54
C ILE A 95 -1.10 -5.72 9.73
N GLY A 96 -0.34 -6.01 8.67
CA GLY A 96 1.11 -5.95 8.68
C GLY A 96 1.65 -4.57 9.04
N ILE A 97 1.09 -3.50 8.48
CA ILE A 97 1.48 -2.11 8.81
C ILE A 97 1.21 -1.78 10.28
N ILE A 98 0.06 -2.20 10.83
CA ILE A 98 -0.29 -1.97 12.24
C ILE A 98 0.70 -2.69 13.16
N LEU A 99 0.95 -3.98 12.90
CA LEU A 99 1.89 -4.80 13.68
C LEU A 99 3.31 -4.24 13.59
N TYR A 100 3.75 -3.81 12.41
CA TYR A 100 5.07 -3.21 12.19
C TYR A 100 5.23 -1.93 13.00
N THR A 101 4.22 -1.06 12.98
CA THR A 101 4.20 0.19 13.75
C THR A 101 4.20 -0.06 15.26
N ALA A 102 3.58 -1.16 15.69
CA ALA A 102 3.63 -1.65 17.07
C ALA A 102 4.94 -2.39 17.41
N GLN A 103 5.92 -2.43 16.49
CA GLN A 103 7.20 -3.13 16.61
C GLN A 103 7.09 -4.65 16.84
N LYS A 104 5.94 -5.24 16.50
CA LYS A 104 5.73 -6.70 16.46
C LYS A 104 6.22 -7.24 15.12
N PHE A 105 7.53 -7.16 14.88
CA PHE A 105 8.13 -7.38 13.56
C PHE A 105 7.93 -8.80 13.01
N ASP A 106 8.05 -9.82 13.85
CA ASP A 106 7.88 -11.22 13.43
C ASP A 106 6.45 -11.50 12.97
N GLU A 107 5.45 -11.02 13.73
CA GLU A 107 4.05 -11.10 13.35
C GLU A 107 3.78 -10.27 12.09
N ALA A 108 4.33 -9.04 12.02
CA ALA A 108 4.14 -8.15 10.88
C ALA A 108 4.62 -8.79 9.58
N GLU A 109 5.78 -9.44 9.58
CA GLU A 109 6.35 -10.10 8.40
C GLU A 109 5.39 -11.12 7.78
N ALA A 110 4.69 -11.90 8.62
CA ALA A 110 3.76 -12.92 8.17
C ALA A 110 2.58 -12.35 7.36
N TYR A 111 2.15 -11.13 7.70
CA TYR A 111 1.10 -10.43 6.96
C TYR A 111 1.65 -9.59 5.80
N LEU A 112 2.75 -8.85 6.02
CA LEU A 112 3.36 -7.99 5.01
C LEU A 112 3.80 -8.77 3.76
N LYS A 113 4.30 -10.01 3.91
CA LYS A 113 4.69 -10.86 2.77
C LYS A 113 3.51 -11.27 1.87
N ASN A 114 2.31 -11.35 2.45
CA ASN A 114 1.06 -11.65 1.76
C ASN A 114 0.30 -10.37 1.37
N GLY A 115 0.85 -9.21 1.72
CA GLY A 115 0.25 -7.92 1.50
C GLY A 115 0.17 -7.53 0.02
N PHE A 116 -0.79 -6.66 -0.30
CA PHE A 116 -0.98 -6.18 -1.65
C PHE A 116 0.23 -5.39 -2.15
N SER A 117 0.84 -5.82 -3.24
CA SER A 117 2.09 -5.25 -3.78
C SER A 117 1.99 -3.78 -4.22
N ARG A 118 0.78 -3.27 -4.46
CA ARG A 118 0.55 -1.84 -4.75
C ARG A 118 0.43 -0.98 -3.48
N ASN A 119 0.36 -1.59 -2.30
CA ASN A 119 0.51 -0.85 -1.05
C ASN A 119 2.01 -0.60 -0.82
N TRP A 120 2.48 0.56 -1.28
CA TRP A 120 3.88 0.95 -1.19
C TRP A 120 4.42 0.96 0.24
N MET A 121 3.59 1.31 1.24
CA MET A 121 4.00 1.36 2.64
C MET A 121 4.29 -0.05 3.18
N SER A 122 3.38 -0.99 2.91
CA SER A 122 3.57 -2.41 3.26
C SER A 122 4.84 -2.97 2.63
N MET A 123 5.10 -2.64 1.36
CA MET A 123 6.30 -3.08 0.66
C MET A 123 7.57 -2.45 1.23
N ALA A 124 7.54 -1.15 1.57
CA ALA A 124 8.65 -0.45 2.20
C ALA A 124 9.00 -1.04 3.57
N MET A 125 7.99 -1.32 4.41
CA MET A 125 8.17 -1.96 5.71
C MET A 125 8.71 -3.39 5.58
N LEU A 126 8.21 -4.17 4.62
CA LEU A 126 8.73 -5.51 4.35
C LEU A 126 10.19 -5.47 3.88
N ALA A 127 10.55 -4.52 3.00
CA ALA A 127 11.93 -4.33 2.57
C ALA A 127 12.84 -3.94 3.76
N ALA A 128 12.35 -3.06 4.65
CA ALA A 128 13.07 -2.69 5.86
C ALA A 128 13.33 -3.90 6.79
N LEU A 129 12.37 -4.82 6.95
CA LEU A 129 12.59 -6.08 7.68
C LEU A 129 13.71 -6.91 7.06
N ARG A 130 13.65 -7.12 5.74
CA ARG A 130 14.67 -7.90 5.01
C ARG A 130 16.04 -7.27 5.10
N PHE A 131 16.11 -5.94 5.02
CA PHE A 131 17.36 -5.21 5.20
C PHE A 131 17.95 -5.42 6.60
N LYS A 132 17.14 -5.30 7.65
CA LYS A 132 17.60 -5.54 9.04
C LYS A 132 18.02 -6.99 9.29
N ALA A 133 17.43 -7.94 8.57
CA ALA A 133 17.82 -9.35 8.59
C ALA A 133 19.09 -9.65 7.77
N GLY A 134 19.71 -8.66 7.10
CA GLY A 134 20.87 -8.85 6.23
C GLY A 134 20.53 -9.50 4.87
N GLU A 135 19.24 -9.68 4.56
CA GLU A 135 18.77 -10.31 3.32
C GLU A 135 18.67 -9.28 2.18
N PHE A 136 19.82 -8.72 1.77
CA PHE A 136 19.88 -7.57 0.85
C PHE A 136 19.24 -7.84 -0.53
N ASP A 137 19.48 -9.02 -1.13
CA ASP A 137 18.90 -9.36 -2.43
C ASP A 137 17.36 -9.41 -2.40
N LYS A 138 16.80 -9.94 -1.29
CA LYS A 138 15.36 -9.96 -1.07
C LYS A 138 14.83 -8.53 -0.87
N CYS A 139 15.52 -7.71 -0.09
CA CYS A 139 15.19 -6.30 0.09
C CYS A 139 15.10 -5.57 -1.26
N TYR A 140 16.12 -5.68 -2.10
CA TYR A 140 16.18 -5.02 -3.41
C TYR A 140 15.07 -5.52 -4.34
N THR A 141 14.80 -6.83 -4.36
CA THR A 141 13.69 -7.42 -5.12
C THR A 141 12.33 -6.86 -4.68
N ILE A 142 12.11 -6.67 -3.39
CA ILE A 142 10.88 -6.07 -2.86
C ILE A 142 10.80 -4.60 -3.26
N MET A 143 11.89 -3.83 -3.16
CA MET A 143 11.92 -2.43 -3.56
C MET A 143 11.65 -2.26 -5.05
N ASP A 144 12.18 -3.12 -5.91
CA ASP A 144 11.89 -3.11 -7.35
C ASP A 144 10.41 -3.35 -7.64
N LYS A 145 9.77 -4.27 -6.91
CA LYS A 145 8.31 -4.48 -7.00
C LYS A 145 7.55 -3.26 -6.49
N ALA A 146 8.00 -2.64 -5.39
CA ALA A 146 7.36 -1.46 -4.80
C ALA A 146 7.36 -0.27 -5.77
N ILE A 147 8.50 0.06 -6.38
CA ILE A 147 8.59 1.18 -7.35
C ILE A 147 7.81 0.88 -8.63
N LYS A 148 7.71 -0.39 -9.07
CA LYS A 148 6.87 -0.77 -10.22
C LYS A 148 5.38 -0.58 -9.91
N GLY A 149 4.95 -0.93 -8.69
CA GLY A 149 3.56 -0.79 -8.26
C GLY A 149 3.17 0.64 -7.88
N SER A 150 4.14 1.49 -7.55
CA SER A 150 3.92 2.87 -7.09
C SER A 150 5.03 3.82 -7.57
N PRO A 151 5.15 4.03 -8.90
CA PRO A 151 6.27 4.79 -9.48
C PRO A 151 6.26 6.28 -9.12
N LYS A 152 5.11 6.79 -8.66
CA LYS A 152 4.91 8.18 -8.22
C LYS A 152 5.15 8.40 -6.71
N GLN A 153 5.81 7.45 -6.04
CA GLN A 153 6.14 7.57 -4.62
C GLN A 153 7.64 7.83 -4.45
N GLY A 154 8.04 9.10 -4.39
CA GLY A 154 9.44 9.49 -4.32
C GLY A 154 10.19 8.92 -3.11
N PHE A 155 9.51 8.76 -1.96
CA PHE A 155 10.10 8.12 -0.78
C PHE A 155 10.63 6.71 -1.04
N LEU A 156 9.98 5.90 -1.89
CA LEU A 156 10.46 4.55 -2.20
C LEU A 156 11.83 4.57 -2.87
N TYR A 157 12.09 5.53 -3.75
CA TYR A 157 13.38 5.66 -4.43
C TYR A 157 14.47 6.08 -3.45
N SER A 158 14.18 7.05 -2.58
CA SER A 158 15.10 7.46 -1.52
C SER A 158 15.38 6.34 -0.52
N LEU A 159 14.36 5.56 -0.13
CA LEU A 159 14.52 4.42 0.76
C LEU A 159 15.35 3.31 0.10
N TYR A 160 15.13 3.03 -1.18
CA TYR A 160 15.93 2.05 -1.91
C TYR A 160 17.38 2.50 -2.05
N ALA A 161 17.59 3.78 -2.39
CA ALA A 161 18.93 4.37 -2.43
C ALA A 161 19.62 4.30 -1.07
N PHE A 162 18.90 4.53 0.03
CA PHE A 162 19.42 4.33 1.38
C PHE A 162 19.94 2.90 1.59
N PHE A 163 19.15 1.87 1.25
CA PHE A 163 19.59 0.47 1.37
C PHE A 163 20.80 0.11 0.50
N LEU A 164 20.94 0.76 -0.66
CA LEU A 164 22.08 0.57 -1.54
C LEU A 164 23.34 1.23 -0.98
N LEU A 165 23.21 2.46 -0.45
CA LEU A 165 24.31 3.22 0.15
C LEU A 165 24.87 2.54 1.41
N GLU A 166 24.00 2.02 2.28
CA GLU A 166 24.43 1.27 3.47
C GLU A 166 25.18 -0.02 3.11
N ASN A 167 24.97 -0.55 1.90
CA ASN A 167 25.71 -1.69 1.36
C ASN A 167 26.83 -1.28 0.39
N GLY A 168 27.26 -0.01 0.41
CA GLY A 168 28.37 0.52 -0.41
C GLY A 168 28.08 0.68 -1.91
N ASN A 169 26.87 0.41 -2.38
CA ASN A 169 26.50 0.45 -3.80
C ASN A 169 26.09 1.86 -4.26
N VAL A 170 27.03 2.81 -4.25
CA VAL A 170 26.77 4.22 -4.56
C VAL A 170 26.25 4.43 -5.98
N ASP A 171 26.86 3.80 -6.98
CA ASP A 171 26.47 3.96 -8.39
C ASP A 171 25.01 3.56 -8.62
N LYS A 172 24.61 2.40 -8.06
CA LYS A 172 23.23 1.92 -8.14
C LYS A 172 22.28 2.87 -7.41
N ALA A 173 22.69 3.44 -6.27
CA ALA A 173 21.87 4.40 -5.54
C ALA A 173 21.60 5.66 -6.39
N VAL A 174 22.62 6.19 -7.09
CA VAL A 174 22.46 7.33 -8.01
C VAL A 174 21.51 7.00 -9.16
N VAL A 175 21.60 5.79 -9.73
CA VAL A 175 20.70 5.34 -10.81
C VAL A 175 19.24 5.28 -10.32
N ILE A 176 19.01 4.71 -9.13
CA ILE A 176 17.66 4.62 -8.55
C ILE A 176 17.09 5.99 -8.23
N LEU A 177 17.87 6.90 -7.65
CA LEU A 177 17.44 8.27 -7.37
C LEU A 177 17.13 9.04 -8.65
N SER A 178 17.96 8.92 -9.69
CA SER A 178 17.74 9.58 -10.98
C SER A 178 16.45 9.09 -11.63
N LYS A 179 16.23 7.76 -11.67
CA LYS A 179 14.96 7.18 -12.12
C LYS A 179 13.76 7.70 -11.32
N GLY A 180 13.93 7.85 -10.01
CA GLY A 180 12.90 8.41 -9.14
C GLY A 180 12.56 9.85 -9.48
N ALA A 181 13.58 10.70 -9.64
CA ALA A 181 13.47 12.10 -10.01
C ALA A 181 12.73 12.28 -11.34
N ASP A 182 13.03 11.46 -12.35
CA ASP A 182 12.35 11.49 -13.65
C ASP A 182 10.85 11.16 -13.54
N LYS A 183 10.48 10.24 -12.63
CA LYS A 183 9.08 9.86 -12.39
C LYS A 183 8.34 10.82 -11.45
N ASN A 184 9.08 11.61 -10.68
CA ASN A 184 8.56 12.51 -9.65
C ASN A 184 9.24 13.88 -9.76
N PRO A 185 9.06 14.61 -10.87
CA PRO A 185 9.82 15.85 -11.12
C PRO A 185 9.51 16.95 -10.11
N LEU A 186 8.35 16.89 -9.43
CA LEU A 186 7.90 17.87 -8.44
C LEU A 186 8.22 17.47 -6.98
N ASP A 187 8.94 16.37 -6.75
CA ASP A 187 9.33 15.95 -5.40
C ASP A 187 10.68 16.57 -5.02
N ASP A 188 10.65 17.77 -4.43
CA ASP A 188 11.84 18.51 -4.01
C ASP A 188 12.75 17.71 -3.07
N LYS A 189 12.16 16.84 -2.23
CA LYS A 189 12.94 16.01 -1.30
C LYS A 189 13.74 14.96 -2.06
N LEU A 190 13.14 14.36 -3.08
CA LEU A 190 13.80 13.39 -3.95
C LEU A 190 14.87 14.04 -4.83
N GLN A 191 14.60 15.23 -5.39
CA GLN A 191 15.60 15.98 -6.16
C GLN A 191 16.82 16.32 -5.30
N SER A 192 16.58 16.87 -4.11
CA SER A 192 17.63 17.20 -3.14
C SER A 192 18.42 15.95 -2.72
N ALA A 193 17.74 14.81 -2.55
CA ALA A 193 18.37 13.53 -2.23
C ALA A 193 19.27 13.04 -3.37
N MET A 194 18.79 13.10 -4.61
CA MET A 194 19.56 12.73 -5.81
C MET A 194 20.82 13.59 -5.95
N GLU A 195 20.69 14.91 -5.87
CA GLU A 195 21.81 15.85 -5.98
C GLU A 195 22.84 15.64 -4.85
N ALA A 196 22.38 15.41 -3.62
CA ALA A 196 23.26 15.14 -2.50
C ALA A 196 24.12 13.90 -2.78
N VAL A 197 23.51 12.78 -3.18
CA VAL A 197 24.21 11.52 -3.42
C VAL A 197 25.13 11.61 -4.65
N LYS A 198 24.70 12.27 -5.72
CA LYS A 198 25.55 12.53 -6.91
C LYS A 198 26.82 13.31 -6.55
N ASN A 199 26.72 14.24 -5.60
CA ASN A 199 27.83 15.04 -5.12
C ASN A 199 28.62 14.36 -3.97
N GLY A 200 28.43 13.07 -3.74
CA GLY A 200 29.11 12.31 -2.68
C GLY A 200 28.68 12.70 -1.25
N LYS A 201 27.60 13.46 -1.09
CA LYS A 201 27.06 13.85 0.22
C LYS A 201 26.12 12.77 0.75
N LYS A 202 26.01 12.72 2.09
CA LYS A 202 25.13 11.76 2.77
C LYS A 202 23.66 12.01 2.43
N LEU A 203 22.94 10.92 2.14
CA LEU A 203 21.49 10.93 1.97
C LEU A 203 20.78 11.25 3.31
N LYS A 204 20.04 12.37 3.34
CA LYS A 204 19.34 12.86 4.54
C LYS A 204 17.91 12.33 4.63
N MET A 205 17.76 11.06 4.99
CA MET A 205 16.44 10.43 5.14
C MET A 205 15.54 11.11 6.20
N GLN A 206 16.14 11.86 7.12
CA GLN A 206 15.45 12.65 8.14
C GLN A 206 14.49 13.69 7.54
N ASN A 207 14.72 14.15 6.30
CA ASN A 207 13.83 15.09 5.61
C ASN A 207 12.42 14.51 5.35
N TYR A 208 12.27 13.18 5.40
CA TYR A 208 10.97 12.49 5.30
C TYR A 208 10.22 12.43 6.65
N GLY A 209 10.82 12.89 7.75
CA GLY A 209 10.18 13.03 9.05
C GLY A 209 9.57 11.72 9.55
N ASN A 210 8.26 11.75 9.86
CA ASN A 210 7.53 10.60 10.41
C ASN A 210 7.62 9.35 9.52
N LEU A 211 7.69 9.52 8.19
CA LEU A 211 7.77 8.39 7.26
C LEU A 211 9.06 7.59 7.46
N TRP A 212 10.17 8.30 7.67
CA TRP A 212 11.47 7.69 7.94
C TRP A 212 11.50 7.04 9.32
N LEU A 213 10.95 7.72 10.34
CA LEU A 213 10.89 7.19 11.71
C LEU A 213 10.10 5.88 11.78
N GLN A 214 9.00 5.78 11.03
CA GLN A 214 8.19 4.58 10.94
C GLN A 214 8.94 3.39 10.36
N MET A 215 10.03 3.57 9.62
CA MET A 215 10.78 2.44 9.06
C MET A 215 11.63 1.70 10.11
N HIS A 216 11.83 2.24 11.32
CA HIS A 216 12.63 1.59 12.37
C HIS A 216 14.04 1.13 11.94
N LEU A 217 14.66 1.85 10.99
CA LEU A 217 15.99 1.57 10.42
C LEU A 217 17.14 2.28 11.16
N GLY A 218 16.87 2.85 12.32
CA GLY A 218 17.86 3.60 13.11
C GLY A 218 17.97 5.06 12.64
N ALA A 219 17.19 5.94 13.25
CA ALA A 219 17.44 7.37 13.19
C ALA A 219 17.89 7.81 14.58
N LYS A 220 19.14 8.26 14.73
CA LYS A 220 19.40 9.30 15.74
C LYS A 220 18.44 10.45 15.38
N LEU A 221 17.38 10.61 16.17
CA LEU A 221 16.37 11.65 16.01
C LEU A 221 17.08 13.00 15.85
N PRO A 222 16.70 13.87 14.90
CA PRO A 222 17.15 15.26 14.94
C PRO A 222 16.78 15.83 16.31
N GLN A 223 17.74 16.46 17.00
CA GLN A 223 17.47 17.17 18.25
C GLN A 223 16.32 18.16 18.01
N GLY A 224 15.13 17.85 18.54
CA GLY A 224 13.91 18.63 18.34
C GLY A 224 12.72 17.88 17.71
N ALA A 225 12.90 16.65 17.19
CA ALA A 225 11.77 15.85 16.71
C ALA A 225 10.96 15.29 17.89
N LYS A 226 9.78 15.88 18.14
CA LYS A 226 8.87 15.41 19.20
C LYS A 226 8.38 13.99 18.89
N PRO A 227 8.31 13.08 19.90
CA PRO A 227 7.84 11.72 19.71
C PRO A 227 6.48 11.65 19.00
N TYR A 228 6.27 10.63 18.18
CA TYR A 228 5.04 10.40 17.40
C TYR A 228 3.75 10.49 18.26
N GLN A 229 3.82 10.10 19.54
CA GLN A 229 2.72 10.23 20.50
C GLN A 229 2.33 11.70 20.77
N GLN A 230 3.28 12.63 20.70
CA GLN A 230 3.07 14.06 20.96
C GLN A 230 2.46 14.80 19.76
N PHE A 231 2.71 14.33 18.53
CA PHE A 231 2.03 14.82 17.33
C PHE A 231 0.53 14.47 17.36
N LEU A 232 0.18 13.27 17.81
CA LEU A 232 -1.21 12.83 18.00
C LEU A 232 -1.92 13.58 19.15
N ALA A 233 -1.19 13.90 20.23
CA ALA A 233 -1.71 14.69 21.34
C ALA A 233 -1.99 16.15 20.95
N ASN A 234 -1.10 16.79 20.18
CA ASN A 234 -1.25 18.19 19.78
C ASN A 234 -2.42 18.42 18.81
N GLN A 235 -2.76 17.44 17.97
CA GLN A 235 -3.95 17.52 17.12
C GLN A 235 -5.26 17.45 17.91
N ARG A 236 -5.28 16.83 19.09
CA ARG A 236 -6.45 16.81 19.98
C ARG A 236 -6.64 18.11 20.75
N MET A 237 -5.56 18.87 20.98
CA MET A 237 -5.63 20.14 21.72
C MET A 237 -5.95 21.36 20.85
N GLY A 238 -5.87 21.24 19.51
CA GLY A 238 -6.17 22.31 18.56
C GLY A 238 -7.66 22.54 18.24
N LYS A 239 -8.59 21.79 18.84
CA LYS A 239 -10.05 21.96 18.66
C LYS A 239 -10.76 22.46 19.92
N ARG A 240 -10.13 23.38 20.64
CA ARG A 240 -10.82 24.23 21.61
C ARG A 240 -10.36 25.67 21.45
N ARG A 241 -10.99 26.38 20.52
CA ARG A 241 -11.36 27.79 20.60
C ARG A 241 -12.41 28.04 19.53
#